data_AF-A0A935HL14-F1
#
_entry.id   AF-A0A935HL14-F1
#
_cell.length_a   1.000
_cell.length_b   1.000
_cell.length_c   1.000
_cell.angle_alpha   90.00
_cell.angle_beta   90.00
_cell.angle_gamma   90.00
#
_symmetry.space_group_name_H-M   'P 1'
#
loop_
_entity.id
_entity.type
_entity.pdbx_description
1 polymer ?
#
loop_
_entity_poly.entity_id
_entity_poly.type
_entity_poly.pdbx_seq_one_letter_code
_entity_poly.pdbx_strand_id
1 'polypeptide(L)'
;MEAKMVNNLLSVNWSTTKEKDNDYFAIEVSKDGKEFKELAKVKSLAQDGISDTPLLYTYDKNFNNSTGIFGGVIFVLLLLSLAFYKKNRWLVVTALIVNLGFLGITGCQKKDVVDKSAINENLYLRIKQVDKLGNAEYSKVVRVVKE
;
A
#
# COMPACT_ATOMS: atom_id res chain seq x y z
N MET A 1 21.49 4.19 -1.37
CA MET A 1 20.12 3.73 -1.10
C MET A 1 20.16 2.86 0.13
N GLU A 2 19.23 3.09 1.04
CA GLU A 2 19.08 2.38 2.31
C GLU A 2 17.60 2.08 2.53
N ALA A 3 17.31 0.93 3.14
CA ALA A 3 15.94 0.53 3.47
C ALA A 3 15.90 -0.15 4.83
N LYS A 4 15.01 0.32 5.70
CA LYS A 4 14.88 -0.17 7.08
C LYS A 4 13.43 -0.46 7.45
N MET A 5 13.23 -1.47 8.29
CA MET A 5 11.98 -1.74 8.99
C MET A 5 12.15 -1.36 10.46
N VAL A 6 11.37 -0.38 10.93
CA VAL A 6 11.34 0.04 12.34
C VAL A 6 9.90 0.15 12.81
N ASN A 7 9.48 -0.58 13.84
CA ASN A 7 8.12 -0.49 14.40
C ASN A 7 6.98 -0.57 13.36
N ASN A 8 7.06 -1.51 12.42
CA ASN A 8 6.13 -1.67 11.28
C ASN A 8 6.15 -0.52 10.25
N LEU A 9 7.11 0.39 10.32
CA LEU A 9 7.37 1.41 9.31
C LEU A 9 8.51 0.95 8.40
N LEU A 10 8.22 0.76 7.12
CA LEU A 10 9.26 0.67 6.10
C LEU A 10 9.71 2.09 5.75
N SER A 11 10.97 2.39 5.99
CA SER A 11 11.60 3.64 5.57
C SER A 11 12.64 3.37 4.49
N VAL A 12 12.53 4.07 3.36
CA VAL A 12 13.40 3.93 2.19
C VAL A 12 14.00 5.29 1.87
N ASN A 13 15.32 5.36 1.84
CA ASN A 13 16.05 6.58 1.56
C ASN A 13 17.01 6.38 0.38
N TRP A 14 16.96 7.28 -0.59
CA TRP A 14 17.86 7.28 -1.72
C TRP A 14 18.16 8.69 -2.21
N SER A 15 19.15 8.80 -3.07
CA SER A 15 19.58 10.05 -3.67
C SER A 15 19.86 9.84 -5.14
N THR A 16 19.54 10.83 -5.96
CA THR A 16 20.05 10.96 -7.33
C THR A 16 21.22 11.93 -7.35
N THR A 17 22.15 11.76 -8.27
CA THR A 17 23.22 12.75 -8.52
C THR A 17 22.77 13.79 -9.54
N LYS A 18 22.01 13.32 -10.55
CA LYS A 18 21.38 14.09 -11.60
C LYS A 18 20.15 13.34 -12.09
N GLU A 19 19.20 14.07 -12.67
CA GLU A 19 18.01 13.53 -13.31
C GLU A 19 17.85 14.17 -14.69
N LYS A 20 17.47 13.34 -15.66
CA LYS A 20 17.17 13.79 -17.02
C LYS A 20 15.88 13.13 -17.47
N ASP A 21 14.89 13.95 -17.81
CA ASP A 21 13.57 13.52 -18.26
C ASP A 21 12.90 12.50 -17.34
N ASN A 22 13.22 12.55 -16.03
CA ASN A 22 12.70 11.60 -15.06
C ASN A 22 11.24 11.91 -14.72
N ASP A 23 10.37 10.91 -14.76
CA ASP A 23 8.96 11.08 -14.39
C ASP A 23 8.74 10.66 -12.93
N TYR A 24 9.11 9.43 -12.60
CA TYR A 24 8.93 8.88 -11.25
C TYR A 24 9.87 7.73 -10.94
N PHE A 25 9.92 7.39 -9.65
CA PHE A 25 10.55 6.21 -9.11
C PHE A 25 9.47 5.23 -8.63
N ALA A 26 9.50 4.00 -9.11
CA ALA A 26 8.73 2.90 -8.54
C ALA A 26 9.59 2.18 -7.49
N ILE A 27 9.06 2.09 -6.28
CA ILE A 27 9.64 1.29 -5.20
C ILE A 27 9.12 -0.12 -5.39
N GLU A 28 10.02 -1.04 -5.71
CA GLU A 28 9.68 -2.43 -5.93
C GLU A 28 10.28 -3.31 -4.84
N VAL A 29 9.49 -4.28 -4.41
CA VAL A 29 9.83 -5.19 -3.30
C VAL A 29 9.69 -6.64 -3.72
N SER A 30 10.50 -7.49 -3.11
CA SER A 30 10.58 -8.90 -3.40
C SER A 30 10.85 -9.72 -2.13
N LYS A 31 10.20 -10.88 -2.02
CA LYS A 31 10.45 -11.81 -0.91
C LYS A 31 11.61 -12.77 -1.19
N ASP A 32 11.91 -13.02 -2.45
CA ASP A 32 12.90 -13.99 -2.91
C ASP A 32 14.12 -13.34 -3.58
N GLY A 33 14.09 -12.03 -3.78
CA GLY A 33 15.12 -11.26 -4.48
C GLY A 33 15.12 -11.46 -6.00
N LYS A 34 14.11 -12.14 -6.55
CA LYS A 34 13.98 -12.45 -7.98
C LYS A 34 12.74 -11.82 -8.59
N GLU A 35 11.57 -12.07 -7.98
CA GLU A 35 10.31 -11.50 -8.42
C GLU A 35 10.01 -10.22 -7.65
N PHE A 36 10.00 -9.10 -8.37
CA PHE A 36 9.75 -7.78 -7.81
C PHE A 36 8.35 -7.29 -8.17
N LYS A 37 7.66 -6.72 -7.19
CA LYS A 37 6.33 -6.13 -7.34
C LYS A 37 6.38 -4.68 -6.91
N GLU A 38 5.67 -3.83 -7.64
CA GLU A 38 5.55 -2.41 -7.30
C GLU A 38 4.78 -2.23 -5.99
N LEU A 39 5.41 -1.57 -5.02
CA LEU A 39 4.80 -1.18 -3.74
C LEU A 39 4.20 0.23 -3.84
N ALA A 40 4.93 1.15 -4.45
CA ALA A 40 4.53 2.55 -4.57
C ALA A 40 5.25 3.27 -5.71
N LYS A 41 4.69 4.41 -6.12
CA LYS A 41 5.32 5.37 -7.03
C LYS A 41 5.60 6.67 -6.30
N VAL A 42 6.80 7.22 -6.51
CA VAL A 42 7.26 8.49 -5.97
C VAL A 42 7.63 9.39 -7.14
N LYS A 43 6.88 10.48 -7.31
CA LYS A 43 7.13 11.44 -8.38
C LYS A 43 8.53 12.05 -8.24
N SER A 44 9.20 12.32 -9.37
CA SER A 44 10.44 13.09 -9.34
C SER A 44 10.24 14.43 -8.62
N LEU A 45 11.20 14.80 -7.78
CA LEU A 45 11.29 16.13 -7.16
C LEU A 45 11.94 17.15 -8.11
N ALA A 46 12.56 16.68 -9.19
CA ALA A 46 13.18 17.53 -10.19
C ALA A 46 12.13 18.31 -10.98
N GLN A 47 12.33 19.62 -11.14
CA GLN A 47 11.43 20.42 -11.97
C GLN A 47 11.50 19.93 -13.41
N ASP A 48 10.34 19.62 -13.98
CA ASP A 48 10.22 19.00 -15.30
C ASP A 48 11.07 17.73 -15.48
N GLY A 49 11.38 17.01 -14.39
CA GLY A 49 12.18 15.79 -14.45
C GLY A 49 13.67 16.01 -14.70
N ILE A 50 14.15 17.26 -14.59
CA ILE A 50 15.54 17.63 -14.85
C ILE A 50 16.16 18.19 -13.58
N SER A 51 17.26 17.58 -13.14
CA SER A 51 18.08 18.11 -12.05
C SER A 51 19.55 17.89 -12.35
N ASP A 52 20.34 18.96 -12.27
CA ASP A 52 21.80 18.89 -12.31
C ASP A 52 22.43 18.83 -10.92
N THR A 53 21.62 18.90 -9.87
CA THR A 53 22.02 18.81 -8.48
C THR A 53 21.49 17.53 -7.83
N PRO A 54 22.17 17.03 -6.78
CA PRO A 54 21.67 15.87 -6.06
C PRO A 54 20.32 16.13 -5.39
N LEU A 55 19.40 15.19 -5.54
CA LEU A 55 18.11 15.22 -4.87
C LEU A 55 18.00 14.05 -3.89
N LEU A 56 17.44 14.32 -2.72
CA LEU A 56 17.22 13.36 -1.66
C LEU A 56 15.75 12.98 -1.60
N TYR A 57 15.50 11.68 -1.52
CA TYR A 57 14.17 11.11 -1.51
C TYR A 57 14.00 10.23 -0.28
N THR A 58 12.82 10.34 0.32
CA THR A 58 12.38 9.50 1.43
C THR A 58 10.99 8.98 1.12
N TYR A 59 10.78 7.70 1.43
CA TYR A 59 9.48 7.06 1.37
C TYR A 59 9.25 6.22 2.62
N ASP A 60 8.12 6.50 3.28
CA ASP A 60 7.70 5.79 4.48
C ASP A 60 6.34 5.10 4.27
N LYS A 61 6.26 3.82 4.63
CA LYS A 61 5.02 3.04 4.60
C LYS A 61 4.79 2.35 5.94
N ASN A 62 3.69 2.71 6.59
CA ASN A 62 3.28 2.08 7.84
C ASN A 62 2.37 0.86 7.55
N PHE A 63 2.70 -0.29 8.14
CA PHE A 63 1.95 -1.56 8.03
C PHE A 63 1.04 -1.83 9.23
N ASN A 64 0.69 -0.80 10.01
CA ASN A 64 -0.32 -0.90 11.05
C ASN A 64 -1.70 -1.06 10.41
N ASN A 65 -2.04 -2.31 10.10
CA ASN A 65 -3.35 -2.66 9.58
C ASN A 65 -4.40 -2.50 10.70
N SER A 66 -5.23 -1.47 10.61
CA SER A 66 -6.57 -1.46 11.17
C SER A 66 -7.53 -2.02 10.11
N THR A 67 -7.38 -3.31 9.79
CA THR A 67 -8.32 -4.00 8.90
C THR A 67 -9.69 -4.03 9.58
N GLY A 68 -10.66 -3.40 8.91
CA GLY A 68 -11.92 -2.93 9.45
C GLY A 68 -12.73 -3.94 10.27
N ILE A 69 -13.07 -3.52 11.49
CA ILE A 69 -14.07 -4.12 12.39
C ILE A 69 -15.48 -4.13 11.77
N PHE A 70 -15.67 -3.50 10.60
CA PHE A 70 -16.97 -3.31 9.95
C PHE A 70 -17.69 -4.61 9.56
N GLY A 71 -16.96 -5.70 9.28
CA GLY A 71 -17.58 -6.99 8.94
C GLY A 71 -18.31 -7.65 10.12
N GLY A 72 -17.78 -7.52 11.34
CA GLY A 72 -18.39 -8.10 12.54
C GLY A 72 -19.64 -7.35 13.00
N VAL A 73 -19.65 -6.03 12.84
CA VAL A 73 -20.78 -5.17 13.26
C VAL A 73 -22.02 -5.42 12.40
N ILE A 74 -21.86 -5.62 11.08
CA ILE A 74 -22.97 -5.92 10.17
C ILE A 74 -23.62 -7.27 10.53
N PHE A 75 -22.83 -8.28 10.87
CA PHE A 75 -23.35 -9.59 11.26
C PHE A 75 -24.18 -9.53 12.55
N VAL A 76 -23.74 -8.76 13.54
CA VAL A 76 -24.48 -8.56 14.81
C VAL A 76 -25.77 -7.78 14.58
N LEU A 77 -25.76 -6.76 13.73
CA LEU A 77 -26.97 -6.00 13.37
C LEU A 77 -27.98 -6.85 12.58
N LEU A 78 -27.51 -7.75 11.70
CA LEU A 78 -28.36 -8.70 11.00
C LEU A 78 -29.06 -9.66 11.97
N LEU A 79 -28.32 -10.22 12.93
CA LEU A 79 -28.87 -11.11 13.96
C LEU A 79 -29.89 -10.40 14.86
N LEU A 80 -29.64 -9.15 15.25
CA LEU A 80 -30.58 -8.34 16.02
C LEU A 80 -31.87 -8.06 15.22
N SER A 81 -31.76 -7.75 13.93
CA SER A 81 -32.94 -7.49 13.08
C SER A 81 -33.86 -8.72 12.95
N LEU A 82 -33.28 -9.92 12.91
CA LEU A 82 -34.01 -11.19 12.89
C LEU A 82 -34.72 -11.46 14.23
N ALA A 83 -34.12 -11.10 15.37
CA ALA A 83 -34.72 -11.27 16.69
C ALA A 83 -35.99 -10.40 16.89
N PHE A 84 -36.09 -9.25 16.21
CA PHE A 84 -37.25 -8.34 16.28
C PHE A 84 -38.26 -8.50 15.11
N TYR A 85 -38.03 -9.43 14.16
CA TYR A 85 -38.90 -9.70 13.00
C TYR A 85 -40.37 -9.92 13.34
N LYS A 86 -40.66 -10.61 14.45
CA LYS A 86 -42.05 -10.92 14.84
C LYS A 86 -42.83 -9.69 15.33
N LYS A 87 -42.16 -8.61 15.75
CA LYS A 87 -42.80 -7.46 16.41
C LYS A 87 -43.03 -6.27 15.48
N ASN A 88 -42.15 -6.01 14.51
CA ASN A 88 -42.31 -4.85 13.64
C ASN A 88 -41.69 -5.05 12.24
N ARG A 89 -42.44 -5.72 11.35
CA ARG A 89 -41.95 -6.19 10.02
C ARG A 89 -41.43 -5.06 9.12
N TRP A 90 -42.00 -3.86 9.20
CA TRP A 90 -41.58 -2.71 8.39
C TRP A 90 -40.19 -2.17 8.76
N LEU A 91 -39.85 -2.16 10.06
CA LEU A 91 -38.51 -1.77 10.52
C LEU A 91 -37.43 -2.78 10.14
N VAL A 92 -37.80 -4.06 10.03
CA VAL A 92 -36.86 -5.10 9.59
C VAL A 92 -36.59 -5.02 8.09
N VAL A 93 -37.62 -4.72 7.28
CA VAL A 93 -37.45 -4.52 5.84
C VAL A 93 -36.55 -3.31 5.54
N THR A 94 -36.72 -2.18 6.25
CA THR A 94 -35.84 -1.01 6.06
C THR A 94 -34.40 -1.31 6.50
N ALA A 95 -34.20 -2.01 7.62
CA ALA A 95 -32.87 -2.42 8.07
C ALA A 95 -32.16 -3.36 7.08
N LEU A 96 -32.88 -4.30 6.46
CA LEU A 96 -32.33 -5.21 5.45
C LEU A 96 -31.88 -4.47 4.19
N ILE A 97 -32.66 -3.50 3.71
CA ILE A 97 -32.32 -2.68 2.53
C ILE A 97 -31.06 -1.85 2.79
N VAL A 98 -30.93 -1.26 3.98
CA VAL A 98 -29.74 -0.48 4.36
C VAL A 98 -28.48 -1.35 4.43
N ASN A 99 -28.57 -2.58 4.97
CA ASN A 99 -27.44 -3.51 5.01
C ASN A 99 -27.04 -4.01 3.62
N LEU A 100 -28.01 -4.30 2.74
CA LEU A 100 -27.74 -4.71 1.36
C LEU A 100 -27.05 -3.58 0.55
N GLY A 101 -27.41 -2.32 0.80
CA GLY A 101 -26.75 -1.16 0.23
C GLY A 101 -25.29 -0.99 0.66
N PHE A 102 -24.94 -1.37 1.90
CA PHE A 102 -23.57 -1.30 2.41
C PHE A 102 -22.63 -2.36 1.82
N LEU A 103 -23.15 -3.54 1.44
CA LEU A 103 -22.35 -4.61 0.84
C LEU A 103 -21.74 -4.19 -0.51
N GLY A 104 -22.42 -3.36 -1.28
CA GLY A 104 -21.94 -2.85 -2.58
C GLY A 104 -20.70 -1.94 -2.50
N ILE A 105 -20.39 -1.40 -1.31
CA ILE A 105 -19.30 -0.42 -1.12
C ILE A 105 -17.98 -1.10 -0.73
N THR A 106 -18.00 -2.38 -0.34
CA THR A 106 -16.82 -3.10 0.19
C THR A 106 -16.13 -4.03 -0.81
N GLY A 107 -16.63 -4.10 -2.06
CA GLY A 107 -16.29 -5.14 -3.04
C GLY A 107 -14.87 -5.15 -3.63
N CYS A 108 -13.98 -4.23 -3.23
CA CYS A 108 -12.60 -4.26 -3.70
C CYS A 108 -11.62 -3.80 -2.61
N GLN A 109 -11.12 -4.75 -1.84
CA GLN A 109 -9.86 -4.56 -1.12
C GLN A 109 -8.74 -5.11 -1.99
N LYS A 110 -7.95 -4.22 -2.60
CA LYS A 110 -6.65 -4.63 -3.16
C LYS A 110 -5.85 -5.22 -2.01
N LYS A 111 -5.36 -6.46 -2.17
CA LYS A 111 -4.40 -7.03 -1.23
C LYS A 111 -3.13 -6.20 -1.30
N ASP A 112 -2.59 -5.82 -0.15
CA ASP A 112 -1.31 -5.15 -0.09
C ASP A 112 -0.22 -6.09 -0.64
N VAL A 113 0.72 -5.53 -1.40
CA VAL A 113 1.84 -6.30 -1.98
C VAL A 113 2.79 -6.82 -0.88
N VAL A 114 2.78 -6.16 0.27
CA VAL A 114 3.58 -6.48 1.45
C VAL A 114 2.63 -6.52 2.66
N ASP A 115 2.48 -7.71 3.23
CA ASP A 115 1.69 -7.92 4.46
C ASP A 115 2.60 -7.88 5.69
N LYS A 116 1.99 -7.84 6.90
CA LYS A 116 2.74 -7.90 8.18
C LYS A 116 3.71 -9.09 8.29
N SER A 117 3.51 -10.18 7.53
CA SER A 117 4.46 -11.31 7.47
C SER A 117 5.82 -10.92 6.90
N ALA A 118 5.87 -9.94 6.00
CA ALA A 118 7.12 -9.44 5.42
C ALA A 118 8.01 -8.71 6.43
N ILE A 119 7.45 -8.30 7.57
CA ILE A 119 8.21 -7.75 8.70
C ILE A 119 9.12 -8.82 9.30
N ASN A 120 8.72 -10.10 9.23
CA ASN A 120 9.45 -11.23 9.81
C ASN A 120 10.28 -12.02 8.78
N GLU A 121 10.01 -11.86 7.50
CA GLU A 121 10.75 -12.50 6.40
C GLU A 121 11.91 -11.64 5.90
N ASN A 122 12.72 -12.19 4.99
CA ASN A 122 13.67 -11.40 4.21
C ASN A 122 12.89 -10.59 3.18
N LEU A 123 13.08 -9.28 3.17
CA LEU A 123 12.51 -8.37 2.18
C LEU A 123 13.65 -7.74 1.39
N TYR A 124 13.56 -7.78 0.07
CA TYR A 124 14.49 -7.16 -0.85
C TYR A 124 13.78 -5.99 -1.52
N LEU A 125 14.52 -4.91 -1.77
CA LEU A 125 14.01 -3.69 -2.35
C LEU A 125 14.93 -3.21 -3.46
N ARG A 126 14.32 -2.71 -4.53
CA ARG A 126 15.01 -1.95 -5.59
C ARG A 126 14.17 -0.74 -5.98
N ILE A 127 14.82 0.22 -6.59
CA ILE A 127 14.17 1.39 -7.17
C ILE A 127 14.22 1.24 -8.68
N LYS A 128 13.05 1.35 -9.31
CA LYS A 128 12.91 1.45 -10.75
C LYS A 128 12.67 2.92 -11.09
N GLN A 129 13.66 3.56 -11.68
CA GLN A 129 13.53 4.90 -12.23
C GLN A 129 12.86 4.82 -13.59
N VAL A 130 11.86 5.65 -13.85
CA VAL A 130 11.10 5.67 -15.10
C VAL A 130 11.11 7.07 -15.69
N ASP A 131 11.58 7.18 -16.93
CA ASP A 131 11.58 8.43 -17.67
C ASP A 131 10.19 8.76 -18.25
N LYS A 132 10.03 9.97 -18.78
CA LYS A 132 8.79 10.44 -19.41
C LYS A 132 8.41 9.66 -20.69
N LEU A 133 9.34 8.88 -21.25
CA LEU A 133 9.11 8.03 -22.41
C LEU A 133 8.75 6.58 -22.02
N GLY A 134 8.79 6.27 -20.72
CA GLY A 134 8.51 4.94 -20.16
C GLY A 134 9.71 4.00 -20.10
N ASN A 135 10.92 4.45 -20.47
CA ASN A 135 12.13 3.66 -20.27
C ASN A 135 12.44 3.54 -18.79
N ALA A 136 12.96 2.38 -18.40
CA ALA A 136 13.21 2.06 -17.01
C ALA A 136 14.66 1.69 -16.75
N GLU A 137 15.22 2.29 -15.71
CA GLU A 137 16.51 1.92 -15.14
C GLU A 137 16.33 1.41 -13.71
N TYR A 138 17.15 0.44 -13.30
CA TYR A 138 17.02 -0.21 -12.00
C TYR A 138 18.23 0.08 -11.13
N SER A 139 17.97 0.38 -9.86
CA SER A 139 19.00 0.46 -8.84
C SER A 139 19.50 -0.92 -8.44
N LYS A 140 20.59 -0.94 -7.66
CA LYS A 140 21.04 -2.16 -6.97
C LYS A 140 19.96 -2.64 -6.01
N VAL A 141 19.77 -3.95 -5.94
CA VAL A 141 18.91 -4.59 -4.95
C VAL A 141 19.57 -4.49 -3.58
N VAL A 142 18.81 -4.06 -2.57
CA VAL A 142 19.23 -4.08 -1.16
C VAL A 142 18.29 -4.96 -0.35
N ARG A 143 18.82 -5.62 0.68
CA ARG A 143 17.99 -6.26 1.70
C ARG A 143 17.54 -5.21 2.69
N VAL A 144 16.26 -5.21 3.04
CA VAL A 144 15.71 -4.34 4.09
C VAL A 144 16.25 -4.80 5.44
N VAL A 145 16.86 -3.88 6.18
CA VAL A 145 17.44 -4.15 7.50
C VAL A 145 16.35 -3.95 8.56
N LYS A 146 16.31 -4.82 9.56
CA LYS A 146 15.40 -4.68 10.72
C LYS A 146 16.18 -4.04 11.85
N GLU A 147 15.63 -2.98 12.43
CA GLU A 147 16.14 -2.36 13.67
C GLU A 147 15.19 -2.62 14.84
#